data_AF-A0A363NLW5-F1
#
_entry.id   AF-A0A363NLW5-F1
#
_cell.length_a   1.000
_cell.length_b   1.000
_cell.length_c   1.000
_cell.angle_alpha   90.00
_cell.angle_beta   90.00
_cell.angle_gamma   90.00
#
_symmetry.space_group_name_H-M   'P 1'
#
loop_
_entity.id
_entity.type
_entity.pdbx_description
1 polymer ?
#
loop_
_entity_poly.entity_id
_entity_poly.type
_entity_poly.pdbx_seq_one_letter_code
_entity_poly.pdbx_strand_id
1 'polypeptide(L)'
;MVRRLIHILFMPCRQATLLIEKRNAGSITSFQKIRLSAHLMICKWCNAYNRKINVMEDLMKKIFTQDAPEKFNKTDLQLFKDKLKEKLK
;
A
#
# COMPACT_ATOMS: atom_id res chain seq x y z
N MET A 1 -9.76 19.57 -32.18
CA MET A 1 -10.40 19.92 -30.89
C MET A 1 -10.89 18.72 -30.07
N VAL A 2 -11.43 17.66 -30.68
CA VAL A 2 -12.03 16.49 -29.97
C VAL A 2 -11.07 15.80 -28.98
N ARG A 3 -9.77 15.70 -29.29
CA ARG A 3 -8.76 15.11 -28.38
C ARG A 3 -8.62 15.82 -27.02
N ARG A 4 -8.92 17.12 -26.92
CA ARG A 4 -8.84 17.85 -25.65
C ARG A 4 -10.06 17.61 -24.75
N LEU A 5 -11.23 17.34 -25.31
CA LEU A 5 -12.47 17.11 -24.56
C LEU A 5 -12.50 15.71 -23.92
N ILE A 6 -11.89 14.72 -24.58
CA ILE A 6 -11.74 13.37 -24.02
C ILE A 6 -10.94 13.44 -22.71
N HIS A 7 -9.89 14.28 -22.62
CA HIS A 7 -9.11 14.43 -21.39
C HIS A 7 -9.82 15.20 -20.26
N ILE A 8 -10.88 15.95 -20.58
CA ILE A 8 -11.70 16.66 -19.59
C ILE A 8 -12.73 15.68 -19.00
N LEU A 9 -13.36 14.85 -19.83
CA LEU A 9 -14.31 13.83 -19.40
C LEU A 9 -13.61 12.62 -18.76
N PHE A 10 -12.50 12.21 -19.36
CA PHE A 10 -11.60 11.15 -18.91
C PHE A 10 -10.33 11.78 -18.35
N MET A 11 -10.24 11.85 -17.02
CA MET A 11 -9.05 12.26 -16.28
C MET A 11 -7.73 11.88 -17.01
N PRO A 12 -6.78 12.80 -17.20
CA PRO A 12 -5.53 12.50 -17.90
C PRO A 12 -4.71 11.45 -17.15
N CYS A 13 -3.98 10.61 -17.87
CA CYS A 13 -3.19 9.52 -17.28
C CYS A 13 -2.21 9.99 -16.20
N ARG A 14 -1.66 11.22 -16.32
CA ARG A 14 -0.80 11.84 -15.29
C ARG A 14 -1.54 12.08 -13.97
N GLN A 15 -2.82 12.42 -14.03
CA GLN A 15 -3.64 12.58 -12.84
C GLN A 15 -4.04 11.20 -12.28
N ALA A 16 -4.27 10.21 -13.15
CA ALA A 16 -4.51 8.83 -12.72
C ALA A 16 -3.30 8.25 -11.97
N THR A 17 -2.07 8.43 -12.47
CA THR A 17 -0.85 7.99 -11.76
C THR A 17 -0.69 8.69 -10.41
N LEU A 18 -0.95 10.00 -10.34
CA LEU A 18 -0.96 10.72 -9.07
C LEU A 18 -2.00 10.17 -8.07
N LEU A 19 -3.18 9.79 -8.54
CA LEU A 19 -4.18 9.15 -7.67
C LEU A 19 -3.77 7.73 -7.25
N ILE A 20 -3.06 6.97 -8.10
CA ILE A 20 -2.48 5.67 -7.73
C ILE A 20 -1.49 5.85 -6.57
N GLU A 21 -0.59 6.82 -6.66
CA GLU A 21 0.36 7.13 -5.58
C GLU A 21 -0.35 7.62 -4.30
N LYS A 22 -1.37 8.47 -4.42
CA LYS A 22 -2.17 8.88 -3.25
C LYS A 22 -2.90 7.72 -2.58
N ARG A 23 -3.42 6.78 -3.38
CA ARG A 23 -4.03 5.54 -2.88
C ARG A 23 -3.00 4.72 -2.12
N ASN A 24 -1.78 4.65 -2.65
CA ASN A 24 -0.66 3.98 -2.04
C ASN A 24 -0.31 4.57 -0.67
N ALA A 25 -0.20 5.89 -0.61
CA ALA A 25 0.08 6.64 0.62
C ALA A 25 -1.12 6.73 1.60
N GLY A 26 -2.25 6.05 1.33
CA GLY A 26 -3.44 6.08 2.20
C GLY A 26 -4.20 7.41 2.21
N SER A 27 -3.91 8.33 1.29
CA SER A 27 -4.45 9.71 1.27
C SER A 27 -5.54 9.95 0.22
N ILE A 28 -6.09 8.88 -0.37
CA ILE A 28 -7.11 8.98 -1.42
C ILE A 28 -8.54 9.04 -0.87
N THR A 29 -9.36 9.95 -1.39
CA THR A 29 -10.79 10.04 -1.08
C THR A 29 -11.60 8.98 -1.84
N SER A 30 -12.72 8.51 -1.26
CA SER A 30 -13.61 7.50 -1.88
C SER A 30 -14.08 7.86 -3.30
N PHE A 31 -14.44 9.12 -3.54
CA PHE A 31 -14.85 9.57 -4.88
C PHE A 31 -13.72 9.48 -5.91
N GLN A 32 -12.50 9.86 -5.51
CA GLN A 32 -11.30 9.75 -6.36
C GLN A 32 -10.97 8.30 -6.67
N LYS A 33 -11.20 7.39 -5.70
CA LYS A 33 -11.00 5.95 -5.88
C LYS A 33 -11.94 5.36 -6.93
N ILE A 34 -13.22 5.72 -6.92
CA ILE A 34 -14.20 5.28 -7.93
C ILE A 34 -13.81 5.80 -9.32
N ARG A 35 -13.48 7.10 -9.40
CA ARG A 35 -13.04 7.73 -10.66
C ARG A 35 -11.76 7.09 -11.21
N LEU A 36 -10.80 6.78 -10.34
CA LEU A 36 -9.58 6.08 -10.72
C LEU A 36 -9.90 4.66 -11.20
N SER A 37 -10.78 3.94 -10.51
CA SER A 37 -11.18 2.58 -10.91
C SER A 37 -11.78 2.55 -12.31
N ALA A 38 -12.66 3.50 -12.62
CA ALA A 38 -13.20 3.66 -13.97
C ALA A 38 -12.07 3.90 -14.99
N HIS A 39 -11.14 4.82 -14.72
CA HIS A 39 -10.01 5.07 -15.61
C HIS A 39 -9.14 3.83 -15.88
N LEU A 40 -8.86 3.04 -14.84
CA LEU A 40 -8.05 1.81 -14.94
C LEU A 40 -8.70 0.72 -15.80
N MET A 41 -10.03 0.69 -15.88
CA MET A 41 -10.75 -0.27 -16.75
C MET A 41 -10.56 0.04 -18.23
N ILE A 42 -10.38 1.31 -18.60
CA ILE A 42 -10.21 1.73 -20.01
C ILE A 42 -8.73 1.81 -20.39
N CYS A 43 -7.87 2.33 -19.50
CA CYS A 43 -6.47 2.59 -19.81
C CYS A 43 -5.56 1.42 -19.40
N LYS A 44 -5.17 0.60 -20.38
CA LYS A 44 -4.25 -0.54 -20.19
C LYS A 44 -2.92 -0.15 -19.56
N TRP A 45 -2.35 1.00 -19.93
CA TRP A 45 -1.08 1.50 -19.41
C TRP A 45 -1.13 1.85 -17.93
N CYS A 46 -2.16 2.59 -17.52
CA CYS A 46 -2.36 2.92 -16.11
C CYS A 46 -2.69 1.66 -15.29
N ASN A 47 -3.39 0.67 -15.87
CA ASN A 47 -3.63 -0.61 -15.22
C ASN A 47 -2.33 -1.41 -15.00
N ALA A 48 -1.45 -1.46 -16.01
CA ALA A 48 -0.14 -2.08 -15.87
C ALA A 48 0.71 -1.40 -14.79
N TYR A 49 0.70 -0.06 -14.75
CA TYR A 49 1.37 0.72 -13.71
C TYR A 49 0.80 0.43 -12.31
N ASN A 50 -0.53 0.45 -12.16
CA ASN A 50 -1.22 0.12 -10.91
C ASN A 50 -0.84 -1.28 -10.40
N ARG A 51 -0.75 -2.27 -11.30
CA ARG A 51 -0.31 -3.62 -10.95
C ARG A 51 1.13 -3.63 -10.44
N LYS A 52 2.04 -2.89 -11.08
CA LYS A 52 3.44 -2.76 -10.63
C LYS A 52 3.53 -2.19 -9.22
N ILE A 53 2.78 -1.12 -8.92
CA ILE A 53 2.75 -0.51 -7.59
C ILE A 53 2.19 -1.47 -6.54
N ASN A 54 1.08 -2.17 -6.84
CA ASN A 54 0.50 -3.12 -5.89
C ASN A 54 1.44 -4.28 -5.54
N VAL A 55 2.28 -4.74 -6.48
CA VAL A 55 3.30 -5.75 -6.20
C VAL A 55 4.37 -5.19 -5.27
N MET A 56 4.82 -3.95 -5.50
CA MET A 56 5.81 -3.30 -4.63
C MET A 56 5.28 -3.12 -3.20
N GLU A 57 4.02 -2.72 -3.07
CA GLU A 57 3.35 -2.62 -1.76
C GLU A 57 3.27 -3.94 -1.02
N ASP A 58 2.89 -5.01 -1.72
CA ASP A 58 2.79 -6.34 -1.12
C ASP A 58 4.16 -6.84 -0.65
N LEU A 59 5.21 -6.58 -1.45
CA LEU A 59 6.59 -6.87 -1.08
C LEU A 59 7.04 -6.05 0.13
N MET A 60 6.81 -4.73 0.14
CA MET A 60 7.14 -3.89 1.29
C MET A 60 6.41 -4.37 2.54
N LYS A 61 5.09 -4.62 2.45
CA LYS A 61 4.32 -5.13 3.59
C LYS A 61 4.87 -6.45 4.10
N LYS A 62 5.22 -7.39 3.23
CA LYS A 62 5.83 -8.67 3.62
C LYS A 62 7.17 -8.49 4.33
N ILE A 63 8.04 -7.61 3.84
CA ILE A 63 9.32 -7.31 4.50
C ILE A 63 9.04 -6.74 5.91
N PHE A 64 8.18 -5.72 6.01
CA PHE A 64 7.87 -5.08 7.30
C PHE A 64 7.06 -5.95 8.27
N THR A 65 6.34 -6.98 7.79
CA THR A 65 5.62 -7.93 8.66
C THR A 65 6.41 -9.18 9.01
N GLN A 66 7.46 -9.53 8.25
CA GLN A 66 8.38 -10.61 8.62
C GLN A 66 9.27 -10.25 9.81
N ASP A 67 9.60 -8.96 9.99
CA ASP A 67 10.30 -8.43 11.16
C ASP A 67 9.37 -7.98 12.31
N ALA A 68 8.07 -8.29 12.25
CA ALA A 68 7.25 -8.15 13.44
C ALA A 68 7.65 -9.27 14.40
N PRO A 69 8.29 -8.97 15.55
CA PRO A 69 8.59 -10.00 16.53
C PRO A 69 7.28 -10.71 16.83
N GLU A 70 7.30 -12.04 16.65
CA GLU A 70 6.28 -12.96 17.14
C GLU A 70 5.71 -12.37 18.44
N LYS A 71 4.41 -12.06 18.45
CA LYS A 71 3.73 -11.34 19.54
C LYS A 71 4.38 -11.71 20.87
N PHE A 72 5.17 -10.80 21.44
CA PHE A 72 5.95 -11.05 22.65
C PHE A 72 5.01 -11.65 23.71
N ASN A 73 5.10 -12.96 23.91
CA ASN A 73 4.17 -13.63 24.82
C ASN A 73 4.56 -13.21 26.23
N LYS A 74 3.58 -12.91 27.09
CA LYS A 74 3.83 -12.62 28.50
C LYS A 74 4.62 -13.76 29.16
N THR A 75 4.46 -14.98 28.69
CA THR A 75 5.21 -16.17 29.11
C THR A 75 6.70 -16.08 28.77
N ASP A 76 7.07 -15.59 27.59
CA ASP A 76 8.47 -15.42 27.17
C ASP A 76 9.18 -14.35 28.01
N LEU A 77 8.49 -13.24 28.28
CA LEU A 77 9.02 -12.18 29.14
C LEU A 77 9.25 -12.67 30.58
N GLN A 78 8.38 -13.55 31.06
CA GLN A 78 8.48 -14.12 32.40
C GLN A 78 9.65 -15.11 32.49
N LEU A 79 9.77 -16.03 31.53
CA LEU A 79 10.91 -16.96 31.42
C LEU A 79 12.26 -16.25 31.34
N PHE A 80 12.32 -15.12 30.64
CA PHE A 80 13.52 -14.29 30.58
C PHE A 80 13.88 -13.67 31.94
N LYS A 81 12.89 -13.12 32.67
CA LYS A 81 13.10 -12.57 34.02
C LYS A 81 13.59 -13.61 35.02
N ASP A 82 13.04 -14.82 34.96
CA ASP A 82 13.42 -15.91 35.87
C ASP A 82 14.85 -16.40 35.57
N LYS A 83 15.25 -16.51 34.29
CA LYS A 83 16.65 -16.82 33.91
C LYS A 83 17.65 -15.75 34.35
N LEU A 84 17.28 -14.47 34.29
CA LEU A 84 18.14 -13.40 34.79
C LEU A 84 18.31 -13.46 36.31
N LYS A 85 17.25 -13.77 37.04
CA LYS A 85 17.32 -13.95 38.50
C LYS A 85 18.20 -15.12 38.90
N GLU A 86 18.18 -16.22 38.16
CA GLU A 86 19.09 -17.36 38.41
C GLU A 86 20.56 -17.00 38.18
N LYS A 87 20.87 -16.22 37.13
CA LYS A 87 22.26 -15.85 36.80
C LYS A 87 22.84 -14.74 37.68
N LEU A 88 21.99 -13.98 38.36
CA LEU A 88 22.37 -12.92 39.31
C LEU A 88 22.44 -13.42 40.76
N LYS A 89 22.23 -14.72 40.97
CA LYS A 89 22.35 -15.40 42.26
C LYS A 89 23.69 -16.12 42.33
#